data_AF-A0A9P7FK94-F1
#
_entry.id   AF-A0A9P7FK94-F1
#
_cell.length_a   1.000
_cell.length_b   1.000
_cell.length_c   1.000
_cell.angle_alpha   90.00
_cell.angle_beta   90.00
_cell.angle_gamma   90.00
#
_symmetry.space_group_name_H-M   'P 1'
#
loop_
_entity.id
_entity.type
_entity.pdbx_description
1 polymer ?
#
loop_
_entity_poly.entity_id
_entity_poly.type
_entity_poly.pdbx_seq_one_letter_code
_entity_poly.pdbx_strand_id
1 'polypeptide(L)'
;MAHDNKFNKLNEYLVETLGQLLEAKKEATVMRERLADLEANLTERDRLNALKQSENDELRVRNTKLEFEMTQLQNVNAALQLATKDRDALHEQLKVSKTDVTRQQERANTLEKRLQELNNEKTALARELQAAARIVRVNIGVNTNPLPTPRSTPNGARLPVVLGPSTAGPSRDRNLKEEQNVSVDIFAVHPPSQLPPPRKRAIENAPQLIPDLADGGTVCFTRPFITTHIGGGSQALISNIATPKSLALKFGITSYLCPNLWENPWCPTNPGMAGYMFVGLGEEIHNFVQPEVHELFVGVEKTKYRLMGRYRAHRVEPLTIEEWLTLPEKVRFKYCETTQRKAKDSRSVEGIKAAYERGELRAPCVKLTCLDFKEDLYKKLKARKMGHNNINPSSSQRSIKQELPVTRSSQKRRRIEEIINVDESSMDSDSDSSEYVG
;
A
#
# COMPACT_ATOMS: atom_id res chain seq x y z
N MET A 1 -110.79 -42.99 20.27
CA MET A 1 -110.75 -41.57 20.72
C MET A 1 -109.76 -41.32 21.86
N ALA A 2 -109.93 -41.87 23.09
CA ALA A 2 -108.96 -41.61 24.17
C ALA A 2 -107.57 -42.28 23.96
N HIS A 3 -107.52 -43.44 23.29
CA HIS A 3 -106.27 -44.13 22.94
C HIS A 3 -105.48 -43.38 21.85
N ASP A 4 -106.15 -42.78 20.88
CA ASP A 4 -105.51 -42.05 19.77
C ASP A 4 -104.79 -40.79 20.27
N ASN A 5 -105.33 -40.12 21.29
CA ASN A 5 -104.69 -38.95 21.91
C ASN A 5 -103.39 -39.30 22.66
N LYS A 6 -103.34 -40.47 23.34
CA LYS A 6 -102.11 -40.94 23.98
C LYS A 6 -101.03 -41.29 22.97
N PHE A 7 -101.41 -41.89 21.85
CA PHE A 7 -100.48 -42.24 20.77
C PHE A 7 -99.90 -41.00 20.10
N ASN A 8 -100.74 -39.97 19.83
CA ASN A 8 -100.26 -38.70 19.25
C ASN A 8 -99.28 -37.97 20.17
N LYS A 9 -99.56 -37.91 21.48
CA LYS A 9 -98.63 -37.31 22.46
C LYS A 9 -97.31 -38.07 22.57
N LEU A 10 -97.34 -39.40 22.47
CA LEU A 10 -96.13 -40.22 22.47
C LEU A 10 -95.30 -39.97 21.21
N ASN A 11 -95.94 -39.85 20.05
CA ASN A 11 -95.25 -39.51 18.80
C ASN A 11 -94.63 -38.10 18.84
N GLU A 12 -95.36 -37.11 19.35
CA GLU A 12 -94.86 -35.75 19.50
C GLU A 12 -93.62 -35.71 20.41
N TYR A 13 -93.69 -36.37 21.57
CA TYR A 13 -92.56 -36.51 22.48
C TYR A 13 -91.35 -37.21 21.84
N LEU A 14 -91.59 -38.26 21.06
CA LEU A 14 -90.53 -39.01 20.37
C LEU A 14 -89.87 -38.16 19.27
N VAL A 15 -90.65 -37.37 18.53
CA VAL A 15 -90.12 -36.44 17.52
C VAL A 15 -89.29 -35.34 18.18
N GLU A 16 -89.77 -34.76 19.29
CA GLU A 16 -89.01 -33.75 20.04
C GLU A 16 -87.70 -34.32 20.60
N THR A 17 -87.75 -35.51 21.21
CA THR A 17 -86.56 -36.19 21.77
C THR A 17 -85.55 -36.53 20.66
N LEU A 18 -86.02 -37.02 19.50
CA LEU A 18 -85.15 -37.27 18.35
C LEU A 18 -84.55 -35.97 17.79
N GLY A 19 -85.31 -34.88 17.77
CA GLY A 19 -84.82 -33.56 17.40
C GLY A 19 -83.69 -33.08 18.32
N GLN A 20 -83.89 -33.18 19.63
CA GLN A 20 -82.87 -32.85 20.63
C GLN A 20 -81.62 -33.74 20.51
N LEU A 21 -81.81 -35.05 20.30
CA LEU A 21 -80.69 -35.99 20.12
C LEU A 21 -79.90 -35.71 18.83
N LEU A 22 -80.59 -35.33 17.76
CA LEU A 22 -79.96 -34.97 16.49
C LEU A 22 -79.17 -33.66 16.61
N GLU A 23 -79.70 -32.67 17.33
CA GLU A 23 -78.99 -31.42 17.58
C GLU A 23 -77.77 -31.63 18.48
N ALA A 24 -77.91 -32.38 19.58
CA ALA A 24 -76.79 -32.78 20.43
C ALA A 24 -75.70 -33.54 19.66
N LYS A 25 -76.08 -34.38 18.68
CA LYS A 25 -75.13 -35.06 17.79
C LYS A 25 -74.37 -34.09 16.88
N LYS A 26 -75.04 -33.05 16.36
CA LYS A 26 -74.37 -32.00 15.55
C LYS A 26 -73.40 -31.22 16.43
N GLU A 27 -73.83 -30.77 17.60
CA GLU A 27 -72.97 -30.06 18.58
C GLU A 27 -71.75 -30.90 18.97
N ALA A 28 -71.95 -32.20 19.27
CA ALA A 28 -70.85 -33.11 19.57
C ALA A 28 -69.88 -33.31 18.39
N THR A 29 -70.36 -33.15 17.15
CA THR A 29 -69.50 -33.22 15.95
C THR A 29 -68.69 -31.95 15.80
N VAL A 30 -69.30 -30.78 15.96
CA VAL A 30 -68.59 -29.47 15.98
C VAL A 30 -67.56 -29.42 17.11
N MET A 31 -67.87 -29.95 18.30
CA MET A 31 -66.92 -30.02 19.40
C MET A 31 -65.74 -30.95 19.10
N ARG A 32 -65.97 -32.09 18.44
CA ARG A 32 -64.90 -33.00 18.01
C ARG A 32 -63.97 -32.35 16.97
N GLU A 33 -64.53 -31.61 16.01
CA GLU A 33 -63.73 -30.84 15.04
C GLU A 33 -62.89 -29.76 15.72
N ARG A 34 -63.49 -28.99 16.64
CA ARG A 34 -62.75 -27.98 17.43
C ARG A 34 -61.64 -28.58 18.28
N LEU A 35 -61.84 -29.75 18.87
CA LEU A 35 -60.80 -30.45 19.63
C LEU A 35 -59.65 -30.88 18.73
N ALA A 36 -59.95 -31.44 17.54
CA ALA A 36 -58.93 -31.79 16.56
C ALA A 36 -58.11 -30.57 16.10
N ASP A 37 -58.77 -29.42 15.87
CA ASP A 37 -58.10 -28.17 15.52
C ASP A 37 -57.20 -27.66 16.67
N LEU A 38 -57.65 -27.76 17.92
CA LEU A 38 -56.85 -27.37 19.09
C LEU A 38 -55.63 -28.29 19.28
N GLU A 39 -55.79 -29.60 19.07
CA GLU A 39 -54.69 -30.56 19.10
C GLU A 39 -53.65 -30.26 17.99
N ALA A 40 -54.10 -29.96 16.77
CA ALA A 40 -53.22 -29.53 15.69
C ALA A 40 -52.46 -28.23 16.03
N ASN A 41 -53.14 -27.25 16.63
CA ASN A 41 -52.50 -26.01 17.07
C ASN A 41 -51.48 -26.21 18.20
N LEU A 42 -51.74 -27.12 19.14
CA LEU A 42 -50.79 -27.47 20.21
C LEU A 42 -49.54 -28.14 19.65
N THR A 43 -49.70 -29.10 18.74
CA THR A 43 -48.56 -29.77 18.10
C THR A 43 -47.70 -28.81 17.28
N GLU A 44 -48.29 -27.85 16.56
CA GLU A 44 -47.54 -26.81 15.84
C GLU A 44 -46.80 -25.86 16.81
N ARG A 45 -47.43 -25.51 17.94
CA ARG A 45 -46.76 -24.73 18.99
C ARG A 45 -45.54 -25.45 19.57
N ASP A 46 -45.65 -26.74 19.82
CA ASP A 46 -44.53 -27.54 20.34
C ASP A 46 -43.39 -27.64 19.31
N ARG A 47 -43.73 -27.79 18.02
CA ARG A 47 -42.75 -27.75 16.93
C ARG A 47 -42.02 -26.41 16.85
N LEU A 48 -42.74 -25.29 16.96
CA LEU A 48 -42.14 -23.96 16.97
C LEU A 48 -41.24 -23.74 18.20
N ASN A 49 -41.63 -24.25 19.36
CA ASN A 49 -40.80 -24.19 20.56
C ASN A 49 -39.52 -25.02 20.40
N ALA A 50 -39.59 -26.21 19.81
CA ALA A 50 -38.42 -27.03 19.52
C ALA A 50 -37.46 -26.34 18.55
N LEU A 51 -37.98 -25.69 17.50
CA LEU A 51 -37.16 -24.92 16.56
C LEU A 51 -36.45 -23.75 17.25
N LYS A 52 -37.18 -22.98 18.07
CA LYS A 52 -36.60 -21.87 18.85
C LYS A 52 -35.53 -22.34 19.82
N GLN A 53 -35.72 -23.51 20.44
CA GLN A 53 -34.72 -24.09 21.33
C GLN A 53 -33.46 -24.49 20.57
N SER A 54 -33.60 -25.13 19.40
CA SER A 54 -32.48 -25.47 18.52
C SER A 54 -31.70 -24.24 18.09
N GLU A 55 -32.37 -23.17 17.67
CA GLU A 55 -31.74 -21.91 17.27
C GLU A 55 -30.97 -21.25 18.44
N ASN A 56 -31.54 -21.29 19.65
CA ASN A 56 -30.87 -20.77 20.85
C ASN A 56 -29.61 -21.58 21.19
N ASP A 57 -29.66 -22.89 21.06
CA ASP A 57 -28.50 -23.76 21.30
C ASP A 57 -27.40 -23.52 20.25
N GLU A 58 -27.74 -23.30 18.98
CA GLU A 58 -26.79 -22.87 17.95
C GLU A 58 -26.15 -21.51 18.25
N LEU A 59 -26.95 -20.54 18.70
CA LEU A 59 -26.46 -19.21 19.11
C LEU A 59 -25.52 -19.31 20.32
N ARG A 60 -25.80 -20.19 21.28
CA ARG A 60 -24.91 -20.46 22.41
C ARG A 60 -23.57 -21.01 21.97
N VAL A 61 -23.56 -21.99 21.05
CA VAL A 61 -22.31 -22.55 20.48
C VAL A 61 -21.53 -21.47 19.72
N ARG A 62 -22.21 -20.60 18.99
CA ARG A 62 -21.55 -19.48 18.29
C ARG A 62 -20.94 -18.47 19.27
N ASN A 63 -21.65 -18.15 20.35
CA ASN A 63 -21.16 -17.21 21.37
C ASN A 63 -19.93 -17.75 22.10
N THR A 64 -19.92 -19.02 22.51
CA THR A 64 -18.74 -19.63 23.15
C THR A 64 -17.52 -19.65 22.21
N LYS A 65 -17.74 -19.89 20.92
CA LYS A 65 -16.68 -19.78 19.90
C LYS A 65 -16.12 -18.35 19.81
N LEU A 66 -16.99 -17.34 19.78
CA LEU A 66 -16.57 -15.94 19.73
C LEU A 66 -15.82 -15.50 21.00
N GLU A 67 -16.24 -15.96 22.18
CA GLU A 67 -15.54 -15.71 23.44
C GLU A 67 -14.12 -16.31 23.44
N PHE A 68 -13.97 -17.51 22.87
CA PHE A 68 -12.67 -18.14 22.70
C PHE A 68 -11.78 -17.34 21.73
N GLU A 69 -12.30 -16.93 20.57
CA GLU A 69 -11.57 -16.09 19.61
C GLU A 69 -11.15 -14.74 20.22
N MET A 70 -12.03 -14.11 21.01
CA MET A 70 -11.74 -12.87 21.73
C MET A 70 -10.58 -13.06 22.73
N THR A 71 -10.58 -14.16 23.48
CA THR A 71 -9.50 -14.48 24.41
C THR A 71 -8.16 -14.69 23.68
N GLN A 72 -8.17 -15.37 22.52
CA GLN A 72 -6.97 -15.51 21.70
C GLN A 72 -6.44 -14.16 21.21
N LEU A 73 -7.31 -13.28 20.74
CA LEU A 73 -6.92 -11.94 20.29
C LEU A 73 -6.34 -11.09 21.42
N GLN A 74 -6.89 -11.19 22.64
CA GLN A 74 -6.35 -10.54 23.82
C GLN A 74 -4.93 -11.04 24.14
N ASN A 75 -4.69 -12.34 24.06
CA ASN A 75 -3.36 -12.92 24.27
C ASN A 75 -2.35 -12.46 23.21
N VAL A 76 -2.75 -12.40 21.93
CA VAL A 76 -1.89 -11.89 20.84
C VAL A 76 -1.58 -10.41 21.04
N ASN A 77 -2.55 -9.61 21.47
CA ASN A 77 -2.34 -8.19 21.74
C ASN A 77 -1.37 -7.97 22.92
N ALA A 78 -1.49 -8.78 23.99
CA ALA A 78 -0.53 -8.74 25.10
C ALA A 78 0.89 -9.11 24.65
N ALA A 79 1.05 -10.12 23.79
CA ALA A 79 2.33 -10.49 23.22
C ALA A 79 2.92 -9.38 22.32
N LEU A 80 2.09 -8.70 21.53
CA LEU A 80 2.49 -7.57 20.70
C LEU A 80 2.97 -6.38 21.55
N GLN A 81 2.29 -6.09 22.65
CA GLN A 81 2.70 -5.05 23.59
C GLN A 81 4.06 -5.37 24.23
N LEU A 82 4.31 -6.63 24.60
CA LEU A 82 5.60 -7.06 25.12
C LEU A 82 6.70 -6.89 24.06
N ALA A 83 6.48 -7.35 22.83
CA ALA A 83 7.44 -7.19 21.74
C ALA A 83 7.73 -5.72 21.40
N THR A 84 6.75 -4.83 21.57
CA THR A 84 6.93 -3.39 21.38
C THR A 84 7.86 -2.82 22.45
N LYS A 85 7.68 -3.21 23.72
CA LYS A 85 8.58 -2.82 24.81
C LYS A 85 10.03 -3.30 24.57
N ASP A 86 10.20 -4.54 24.13
CA ASP A 86 11.53 -5.10 23.82
C ASP A 86 12.21 -4.35 22.67
N ARG A 87 11.46 -4.03 21.61
CA ARG A 87 11.96 -3.22 20.49
C ARG A 87 12.43 -1.85 20.95
N ASP A 88 11.64 -1.19 21.80
CA ASP A 88 11.97 0.15 22.29
C ASP A 88 13.21 0.11 23.22
N ALA A 89 13.35 -0.93 24.05
CA ALA A 89 14.56 -1.16 24.83
C ALA A 89 15.80 -1.39 23.96
N LEU A 90 15.69 -2.18 22.89
CA LEU A 90 16.78 -2.38 21.92
C LEU A 90 17.15 -1.09 21.17
N HIS A 91 16.15 -0.25 20.87
CA HIS A 91 16.39 1.03 20.22
C HIS A 91 17.20 1.98 21.11
N GLU A 92 16.90 2.05 22.41
CA GLU A 92 17.70 2.83 23.36
C GLU A 92 19.12 2.27 23.52
N GLN A 93 19.29 0.95 23.57
CA GLN A 93 20.64 0.35 23.56
C GLN A 93 21.43 0.69 22.30
N LEU A 94 20.78 0.67 21.13
CA LEU A 94 21.41 1.05 19.86
C LEU A 94 21.83 2.52 19.86
N LYS A 95 21.02 3.41 20.44
CA LYS A 95 21.33 4.83 20.59
C LYS A 95 22.57 5.05 21.46
N VAL A 96 22.66 4.37 22.61
CA VAL A 96 23.86 4.40 23.49
C VAL A 96 25.09 3.90 22.73
N SER A 97 25.00 2.72 22.10
CA SER A 97 26.11 2.15 21.31
C SER A 97 26.57 3.08 20.19
N LYS A 98 25.65 3.76 19.50
CA LYS A 98 25.99 4.76 18.47
C LYS A 98 26.80 5.92 19.04
N THR A 99 26.43 6.43 20.22
CA THR A 99 27.20 7.51 20.88
C THR A 99 28.60 7.07 21.28
N ASP A 100 28.76 5.83 21.75
CA ASP A 100 30.07 5.28 22.09
C ASP A 100 30.96 5.09 20.85
N VAL A 101 30.39 4.62 19.73
CA VAL A 101 31.12 4.52 18.46
C VAL A 101 31.58 5.89 17.98
N THR A 102 30.74 6.93 18.07
CA THR A 102 31.15 8.30 17.71
C THR A 102 32.30 8.81 18.59
N ARG A 103 32.23 8.57 19.92
CA ARG A 103 33.29 8.92 20.86
C ARG A 103 34.60 8.16 20.58
N GLN A 104 34.52 6.88 20.23
CA GLN A 104 35.68 6.09 19.83
C GLN A 104 36.29 6.59 18.52
N GLN A 105 35.47 6.99 17.56
CA GLN A 105 35.93 7.56 16.29
C GLN A 105 36.69 8.89 16.51
N GLU A 106 36.18 9.76 17.37
CA GLU A 106 36.86 11.02 17.73
C GLU A 106 38.23 10.76 18.39
N ARG A 107 38.31 9.76 19.27
CA ARG A 107 39.58 9.32 19.87
C ARG A 107 40.55 8.79 18.81
N ALA A 108 40.07 7.97 17.88
CA ALA A 108 40.88 7.45 16.78
C ALA A 108 41.44 8.58 15.90
N ASN A 109 40.60 9.55 15.52
CA ASN A 109 41.02 10.72 14.74
C ASN A 109 42.08 11.56 15.49
N THR A 110 41.92 11.71 16.81
CA THR A 110 42.89 12.43 17.65
C THR A 110 44.25 11.71 17.68
N LEU A 111 44.26 10.39 17.82
CA LEU A 111 45.48 9.58 17.78
C LEU A 111 46.16 9.61 16.41
N GLU A 112 45.38 9.55 15.32
CA GLU A 112 45.90 9.65 13.95
C GLU A 112 46.60 10.99 13.71
N LYS A 113 45.99 12.09 14.15
CA LYS A 113 46.61 13.42 14.11
C LYS A 113 47.93 13.45 14.89
N ARG A 114 47.97 12.86 16.09
CA ARG A 114 49.18 12.80 16.92
C ARG A 114 50.30 11.98 16.26
N LEU A 115 49.97 10.88 15.60
CA LEU A 115 50.93 10.08 14.83
C LEU A 115 51.49 10.88 13.66
N GLN A 116 50.67 11.67 12.98
CA GLN A 116 51.12 12.55 11.90
C GLN A 116 52.09 13.64 12.41
N GLU A 117 51.79 14.26 13.56
CA GLU A 117 52.69 15.22 14.22
C GLU A 117 54.04 14.59 14.57
N LEU A 118 54.03 13.42 15.23
CA LEU A 118 55.26 12.69 15.57
C LEU A 118 56.06 12.28 14.33
N ASN A 119 55.39 11.90 13.24
CA ASN A 119 56.06 11.59 11.99
C ASN A 119 56.73 12.84 11.38
N ASN A 120 56.07 13.99 11.44
CA ASN A 120 56.65 15.26 11.00
C ASN A 120 57.88 15.63 11.85
N GLU A 121 57.80 15.54 13.18
CA GLU A 121 58.93 15.75 14.11
C GLU A 121 60.09 14.81 13.80
N LYS A 122 59.82 13.51 13.60
CA LYS A 122 60.83 12.52 13.21
C LYS A 122 61.53 12.92 11.91
N THR A 123 60.78 13.37 10.89
CA THR A 123 61.39 13.80 9.62
C THR A 123 62.20 15.08 9.77
N ALA A 124 61.81 16.00 10.66
CA ALA A 124 62.57 17.21 10.95
C ALA A 124 63.91 16.86 11.63
N LEU A 125 63.87 16.03 12.68
CA LEU A 125 65.06 15.52 13.37
C LEU A 125 66.00 14.80 12.39
N ALA A 126 65.48 13.97 11.49
CA ALA A 126 66.30 13.28 10.49
C ALA A 126 67.01 14.26 9.54
N ARG A 127 66.36 15.36 9.14
CA ARG A 127 66.97 16.42 8.32
C ARG A 127 68.05 17.18 9.09
N GLU A 128 67.81 17.49 10.36
CA GLU A 128 68.81 18.13 11.22
C GLU A 128 70.05 17.24 11.40
N LEU A 129 69.85 15.94 11.66
CA LEU A 129 70.94 14.96 11.78
C LEU A 129 71.75 14.86 10.48
N GLN A 130 71.08 14.87 9.33
CA GLN A 130 71.72 14.88 8.02
C GLN A 130 72.50 16.19 7.77
N ALA A 131 71.98 17.33 8.21
CA ALA A 131 72.67 18.62 8.12
C ALA A 131 73.92 18.66 9.01
N ALA A 132 73.83 18.20 10.26
CA ALA A 132 74.95 18.09 11.18
C ALA A 132 76.07 17.17 10.64
N ALA A 133 75.70 16.01 10.06
CA ALA A 133 76.65 15.09 9.46
C ALA A 133 77.41 15.70 8.26
N ARG A 134 76.78 16.62 7.50
CA ARG A 134 77.47 17.35 6.42
C ARG A 134 78.54 18.29 6.95
N ILE A 135 78.30 18.96 8.07
CA ILE A 135 79.28 19.89 8.69
C ILE A 135 80.54 19.12 9.13
N VAL A 136 80.37 17.93 9.71
CA VAL A 136 81.51 17.09 10.14
C VAL A 136 82.36 16.61 8.95
N ARG A 137 81.75 16.33 7.78
CA ARG A 137 82.49 15.91 6.58
C ARG A 137 83.35 17.01 5.94
N VAL A 138 83.09 18.29 6.20
CA VAL A 138 83.86 19.40 5.59
C VAL A 138 85.19 19.67 6.31
N ASN A 139 85.36 19.21 7.56
CA ASN A 139 86.57 19.46 8.37
C ASN A 139 87.56 18.28 8.48
N ILE A 140 87.27 17.12 7.87
CA ILE A 140 88.20 15.98 7.85
C ILE A 140 88.47 15.61 6.39
N GLY A 141 89.42 16.31 5.79
CA GLY A 141 90.04 15.91 4.53
C GLY A 141 90.90 14.67 4.75
N VAL A 142 90.28 13.48 4.72
CA VAL A 142 90.99 12.21 4.59
C VAL A 142 90.45 11.51 3.35
N ASN A 143 91.29 11.55 2.32
CA ASN A 143 91.16 10.87 1.05
C ASN A 143 91.33 9.35 1.26
N THR A 144 90.22 8.61 1.32
CA THR A 144 90.27 7.14 1.23
C THR A 144 89.30 6.66 0.16
N ASN A 145 89.87 6.26 -0.98
CA ASN A 145 89.24 5.46 -2.03
C ASN A 145 88.57 4.21 -1.45
N PRO A 146 87.31 3.88 -1.82
CA PRO A 146 86.77 2.56 -1.58
C PRO A 146 86.95 1.64 -2.81
N LEU A 147 87.49 0.48 -2.49
CA LEU A 147 87.76 -0.71 -3.30
C LEU A 147 86.45 -1.36 -3.82
N PRO A 148 86.45 -1.98 -5.03
CA PRO A 148 85.28 -2.66 -5.59
C PRO A 148 85.18 -4.12 -5.11
N THR A 149 83.99 -4.58 -4.72
CA THR A 149 83.55 -6.01 -4.72
C THR A 149 82.11 -6.12 -4.14
N PRO A 150 81.41 -7.26 -4.26
CA PRO A 150 80.94 -7.89 -5.49
C PRO A 150 79.42 -8.18 -5.47
N ARG A 151 78.92 -8.63 -6.62
CA ARG A 151 77.57 -9.19 -6.84
C ARG A 151 77.13 -10.15 -5.73
N SER A 152 75.91 -9.95 -5.22
CA SER A 152 75.01 -11.05 -4.87
C SER A 152 73.55 -10.60 -4.92
N THR A 153 72.80 -11.33 -5.75
CA THR A 153 71.33 -11.42 -5.79
C THR A 153 70.77 -11.84 -4.44
N PRO A 154 69.54 -11.43 -4.12
CA PRO A 154 68.49 -12.45 -4.12
C PRO A 154 67.14 -11.99 -4.68
N ASN A 155 66.44 -12.99 -5.20
CA ASN A 155 65.03 -13.03 -5.53
C ASN A 155 64.15 -12.31 -4.51
N GLY A 156 63.22 -11.49 -5.00
CA GLY A 156 62.13 -10.92 -4.23
C GLY A 156 60.99 -10.56 -5.18
N ALA A 157 59.91 -11.32 -5.08
CA ALA A 157 58.76 -11.32 -5.97
C ALA A 157 58.19 -9.90 -6.21
N ARG A 158 58.03 -9.57 -7.50
CA ARG A 158 57.19 -8.46 -7.95
C ARG A 158 55.73 -8.82 -7.70
N LEU A 159 55.14 -8.20 -6.68
CA LEU A 159 53.69 -8.06 -6.61
C LEU A 159 53.26 -6.93 -7.56
N PRO A 160 52.16 -7.10 -8.32
CA PRO A 160 51.66 -6.07 -9.21
C PRO A 160 51.07 -4.94 -8.36
N VAL A 161 51.58 -3.73 -8.56
CA VAL A 161 50.93 -2.49 -8.11
C VAL A 161 49.60 -2.40 -8.87
N VAL A 162 48.52 -2.79 -8.20
CA VAL A 162 47.15 -2.55 -8.65
C VAL A 162 46.90 -1.06 -8.54
N LEU A 163 47.01 -0.36 -9.67
CA LEU A 163 46.41 0.95 -9.89
C LEU A 163 44.92 0.85 -9.58
N GLY A 164 44.51 1.46 -8.47
CA GLY A 164 43.10 1.56 -8.10
C GLY A 164 42.31 2.32 -9.19
N PRO A 165 41.13 1.82 -9.59
CA PRO A 165 40.30 2.51 -10.54
C PRO A 165 39.76 3.81 -9.92
N SER A 166 40.06 4.91 -10.58
CA SER A 166 39.45 6.22 -10.36
C SER A 166 37.93 6.11 -10.46
N THR A 167 37.24 6.19 -9.33
CA THR A 167 35.79 6.25 -9.19
C THR A 167 35.27 7.66 -9.48
N ALA A 168 35.53 8.17 -10.68
CA ALA A 168 34.79 9.30 -11.23
C ALA A 168 33.65 8.74 -12.10
N GLY A 169 32.54 8.39 -11.45
CA GLY A 169 31.35 7.91 -12.13
C GLY A 169 30.79 8.98 -13.07
N PRO A 170 30.45 8.64 -14.32
CA PRO A 170 29.82 9.58 -15.23
C PRO A 170 28.42 9.92 -14.69
N SER A 171 28.23 11.20 -14.39
CA SER A 171 26.91 11.80 -14.18
C SER A 171 26.05 11.49 -15.40
N ARG A 172 25.13 10.53 -15.25
CA ARG A 172 24.12 10.17 -16.24
C ARG A 172 23.13 11.33 -16.30
N ASP A 173 23.42 12.31 -17.15
CA ASP A 173 22.41 13.20 -17.68
C ASP A 173 21.36 12.34 -18.39
N ARG A 174 20.26 12.08 -17.68
CA ARG A 174 19.03 11.52 -18.24
C ARG A 174 18.46 12.58 -19.18
N ASN A 175 18.92 12.53 -20.44
CA ASN A 175 18.21 13.12 -21.55
C ASN A 175 16.83 12.44 -21.62
N LEU A 176 15.82 13.12 -21.06
CA LEU A 176 14.40 12.88 -21.33
C LEU A 176 14.21 13.13 -22.83
N LYS A 177 14.39 12.08 -23.63
CA LYS A 177 13.91 12.08 -25.01
C LYS A 177 12.42 12.37 -24.95
N GLU A 178 12.03 13.50 -25.54
CA GLU A 178 10.65 13.83 -25.86
C GLU A 178 9.98 12.60 -26.47
N GLU A 179 9.07 11.99 -25.71
CA GLU A 179 8.14 11.02 -26.24
C GLU A 179 7.32 11.75 -27.32
N GLN A 180 7.65 11.48 -28.58
CA GLN A 180 6.85 11.90 -29.73
C GLN A 180 5.39 11.52 -29.45
N ASN A 181 4.55 12.55 -29.37
CA ASN A 181 3.10 12.47 -29.30
C ASN A 181 2.56 11.81 -30.58
N VAL A 182 2.74 10.49 -30.72
CA VAL A 182 1.94 9.70 -31.63
C VAL A 182 0.61 9.50 -30.91
N SER A 183 -0.29 10.46 -31.10
CA SER A 183 -1.71 10.37 -30.74
C SER A 183 -2.38 9.32 -31.62
N VAL A 184 -1.96 8.05 -31.49
CA VAL A 184 -2.77 6.94 -31.98
C VAL A 184 -4.02 6.92 -31.12
N ASP A 185 -5.16 6.97 -31.77
CA ASP A 185 -6.49 6.77 -31.19
C ASP A 185 -6.56 5.36 -30.56
N ILE A 186 -6.03 5.21 -29.34
CA ILE A 186 -6.13 4.00 -28.53
C ILE A 186 -7.53 4.01 -27.88
N PHE A 187 -8.57 4.03 -28.71
CA PHE A 187 -9.98 3.94 -28.30
C PHE A 187 -10.69 2.73 -28.90
N ALA A 188 -9.95 1.79 -29.50
CA ALA A 188 -10.44 0.42 -29.53
C ALA A 188 -10.46 -0.07 -28.07
N VAL A 189 -11.59 0.17 -27.40
CA VAL A 189 -11.95 -0.42 -26.12
C VAL A 189 -11.81 -1.92 -26.32
N HIS A 190 -10.63 -2.46 -25.99
CA HIS A 190 -10.49 -3.89 -25.93
C HIS A 190 -11.61 -4.39 -25.03
N PRO A 191 -12.37 -5.41 -25.46
CA PRO A 191 -13.43 -5.96 -24.63
C PRO A 191 -12.84 -6.22 -23.24
N PRO A 192 -13.52 -5.80 -22.16
CA PRO A 192 -13.00 -5.91 -20.81
C PRO A 192 -12.55 -7.36 -20.62
N SER A 193 -11.28 -7.53 -20.22
CA SER A 193 -10.72 -8.85 -19.95
C SER A 193 -11.69 -9.57 -19.02
N GLN A 194 -12.19 -10.72 -19.46
CA GLN A 194 -13.17 -11.47 -18.68
C GLN A 194 -12.47 -11.95 -17.42
N LEU A 195 -12.99 -11.54 -16.26
CA LEU A 195 -12.49 -12.05 -14.99
C LEU A 195 -12.69 -13.58 -14.94
N PRO A 196 -11.66 -14.34 -14.57
CA PRO A 196 -11.79 -15.76 -14.31
C PRO A 196 -12.93 -16.05 -13.31
N PRO A 197 -13.74 -17.11 -13.51
CA PRO A 197 -14.90 -17.37 -12.65
C PRO A 197 -14.63 -17.41 -11.14
N PRO A 198 -13.49 -17.96 -10.64
CA PRO A 198 -13.16 -17.91 -9.22
C PRO A 198 -13.01 -16.48 -8.68
N ARG A 199 -12.29 -15.60 -9.42
CA ARG A 199 -12.10 -14.19 -9.06
C ARG A 199 -13.40 -13.41 -9.14
N LYS A 200 -14.20 -13.66 -10.17
CA LYS A 200 -15.50 -13.03 -10.35
C LYS A 200 -16.42 -13.29 -9.16
N ARG A 201 -16.59 -14.55 -8.76
CA ARG A 201 -17.39 -14.93 -7.57
C ARG A 201 -16.87 -14.27 -6.29
N ALA A 202 -15.55 -14.17 -6.14
CA ALA A 202 -14.94 -13.57 -4.96
C ALA A 202 -15.18 -12.04 -4.82
N ILE A 203 -15.48 -11.34 -5.92
CA ILE A 203 -15.86 -9.91 -5.90
C ILE A 203 -17.36 -9.68 -5.97
N GLU A 204 -18.13 -10.58 -6.58
CA GLU A 204 -19.61 -10.51 -6.60
C GLU A 204 -20.20 -10.63 -5.18
N ASN A 205 -19.52 -11.35 -4.28
CA ASN A 205 -19.88 -11.43 -2.87
C ASN A 205 -19.47 -10.20 -2.03
N ALA A 206 -18.72 -9.25 -2.61
CA ALA A 206 -18.34 -8.05 -1.89
C ALA A 206 -19.50 -7.04 -1.88
N PRO A 207 -19.72 -6.29 -0.79
CA PRO A 207 -20.72 -5.23 -0.77
C PRO A 207 -20.49 -4.23 -1.90
N GLN A 208 -21.48 -4.07 -2.76
CA GLN A 208 -21.45 -3.06 -3.81
C GLN A 208 -22.04 -1.76 -3.28
N LEU A 209 -21.27 -0.69 -3.34
CA LEU A 209 -21.73 0.66 -3.00
C LEU A 209 -22.15 1.37 -4.30
N ILE A 210 -23.35 1.94 -4.32
CA ILE A 210 -23.85 2.75 -5.43
C ILE A 210 -23.95 4.19 -4.91
N PRO A 211 -22.94 5.05 -5.17
CA PRO A 211 -22.97 6.41 -4.67
C PRO A 211 -24.02 7.25 -5.40
N ASP A 212 -24.69 8.16 -4.69
CA ASP A 212 -25.73 9.03 -5.26
C ASP A 212 -25.08 10.26 -5.93
N LEU A 213 -24.56 10.03 -7.13
CA LEU A 213 -23.86 11.05 -7.92
C LEU A 213 -24.75 11.48 -9.08
N ALA A 214 -25.10 12.77 -9.12
CA ALA A 214 -25.91 13.36 -10.19
C ALA A 214 -25.33 13.17 -11.62
N ASP A 215 -24.03 12.92 -11.74
CA ASP A 215 -23.32 12.66 -13.01
C ASP A 215 -22.82 11.21 -13.15
N GLY A 216 -23.28 10.31 -12.28
CA GLY A 216 -22.86 8.91 -12.24
C GLY A 216 -21.36 8.70 -11.98
N GLY A 217 -20.64 9.69 -11.42
CA GLY A 217 -19.21 9.56 -11.16
C GLY A 217 -18.33 9.69 -12.40
N THR A 218 -18.84 10.26 -13.49
CA THR A 218 -18.14 10.33 -14.78
C THR A 218 -17.02 11.39 -14.85
N VAL A 219 -16.98 12.35 -13.92
CA VAL A 219 -15.94 13.38 -13.89
C VAL A 219 -14.55 12.77 -13.70
N CYS A 220 -13.69 13.04 -14.67
CA CYS A 220 -12.28 12.66 -14.63
C CYS A 220 -11.40 13.81 -14.14
N PHE A 221 -10.27 13.50 -13.52
CA PHE A 221 -9.25 14.42 -13.03
C PHE A 221 -7.92 14.10 -13.68
N THR A 222 -7.04 15.08 -13.82
CA THR A 222 -5.65 14.82 -14.24
C THR A 222 -4.78 14.56 -13.02
N ARG A 223 -3.68 13.83 -13.18
CA ARG A 223 -2.73 13.65 -12.07
C ARG A 223 -2.19 14.99 -11.52
N PRO A 224 -1.77 15.97 -12.36
CA PRO A 224 -1.39 17.29 -11.85
C PRO A 224 -2.50 17.96 -11.03
N PHE A 225 -3.76 17.81 -11.45
CA PHE A 225 -4.90 18.33 -10.69
C PHE A 225 -5.05 17.65 -9.32
N ILE A 226 -4.96 16.31 -9.28
CA ILE A 226 -5.01 15.54 -8.02
C ILE A 226 -3.87 15.97 -7.10
N THR A 227 -2.64 16.01 -7.61
CA THR A 227 -1.45 16.45 -6.85
C THR A 227 -1.58 17.87 -6.30
N THR A 228 -2.13 18.80 -7.09
CA THR A 228 -2.32 20.19 -6.66
C THR A 228 -3.30 20.32 -5.49
N HIS A 229 -4.36 19.51 -5.47
CA HIS A 229 -5.47 19.68 -4.53
C HIS A 229 -5.47 18.72 -3.35
N ILE A 230 -4.81 17.55 -3.48
CA ILE A 230 -4.68 16.51 -2.45
C ILE A 230 -3.23 16.43 -1.96
N GLY A 231 -2.26 16.43 -2.88
CA GLY A 231 -0.82 16.25 -2.60
C GLY A 231 -0.27 14.98 -3.26
N GLY A 232 0.90 14.51 -2.83
CA GLY A 232 1.51 13.28 -3.36
C GLY A 232 2.27 13.45 -4.68
N GLY A 233 2.86 12.36 -5.17
CA GLY A 233 3.64 12.34 -6.41
C GLY A 233 2.80 12.17 -7.68
N SER A 234 3.23 12.74 -8.81
CA SER A 234 2.53 12.62 -10.08
C SER A 234 2.78 11.31 -10.83
N GLN A 235 3.82 10.54 -10.48
CA GLN A 235 4.22 9.35 -11.23
C GLN A 235 3.96 8.02 -10.51
N ALA A 236 3.79 8.05 -9.19
CA ALA A 236 3.71 6.84 -8.39
C ALA A 236 2.32 6.17 -8.49
N LEU A 237 2.30 4.84 -8.57
CA LEU A 237 1.06 4.07 -8.45
C LEU A 237 0.44 4.24 -7.06
N ILE A 238 1.28 4.14 -6.03
CA ILE A 238 0.95 4.42 -4.63
C ILE A 238 1.52 5.80 -4.32
N SER A 239 0.65 6.79 -4.15
CA SER A 239 1.05 8.17 -3.91
C SER A 239 0.90 8.49 -2.42
N ASN A 240 2.04 8.49 -1.72
CA ASN A 240 2.10 8.93 -0.33
C ASN A 240 2.13 10.46 -0.26
N ILE A 241 1.33 11.04 0.63
CA ILE A 241 1.18 12.49 0.76
C ILE A 241 2.11 12.99 1.86
N ALA A 242 3.32 13.42 1.49
CA ALA A 242 4.28 14.01 2.44
C ALA A 242 3.86 15.42 2.91
N THR A 243 3.23 16.20 2.04
CA THR A 243 2.76 17.56 2.34
C THR A 243 1.27 17.67 2.04
N PRO A 244 0.40 17.37 3.02
CA PRO A 244 -1.04 17.29 2.81
C PRO A 244 -1.64 18.65 2.47
N LYS A 245 -2.49 18.68 1.43
CA LYS A 245 -3.25 19.87 1.04
C LYS A 245 -4.56 19.94 1.84
N SER A 246 -5.26 21.07 1.72
CA SER A 246 -6.49 21.33 2.48
C SER A 246 -7.57 20.25 2.32
N LEU A 247 -7.71 19.63 1.15
CA LEU A 247 -8.65 18.51 0.98
C LEU A 247 -8.14 17.24 1.66
N ALA A 248 -6.85 16.92 1.53
CA ALA A 248 -6.27 15.74 2.17
C ALA A 248 -6.42 15.82 3.70
N LEU A 249 -6.11 16.96 4.30
CA LEU A 249 -6.34 17.20 5.73
C LEU A 249 -7.80 17.05 6.12
N LYS A 250 -8.71 17.71 5.37
CA LYS A 250 -10.16 17.67 5.67
C LYS A 250 -10.73 16.24 5.64
N PHE A 251 -10.28 15.40 4.71
CA PHE A 251 -10.82 14.05 4.50
C PHE A 251 -9.95 12.93 5.07
N GLY A 252 -8.88 13.28 5.81
CA GLY A 252 -7.95 12.31 6.40
C GLY A 252 -7.24 11.45 5.36
N ILE A 253 -6.87 12.02 4.20
CA ILE A 253 -6.17 11.30 3.13
C ILE A 253 -4.67 11.39 3.38
N THR A 254 -4.04 10.27 3.71
CA THR A 254 -2.59 10.13 3.89
C THR A 254 -1.90 9.60 2.63
N SER A 255 -2.64 8.84 1.82
CA SER A 255 -2.17 8.19 0.60
C SER A 255 -3.34 7.85 -0.32
N TYR A 256 -3.05 7.68 -1.61
CA TYR A 256 -4.02 7.25 -2.60
C TYR A 256 -3.38 6.36 -3.68
N LEU A 257 -4.21 5.55 -4.34
CA LEU A 257 -3.84 4.67 -5.44
C LEU A 257 -4.26 5.27 -6.78
N CYS A 258 -3.39 5.16 -7.78
CA CYS A 258 -3.65 5.63 -9.14
C CYS A 258 -3.35 4.59 -10.25
N PRO A 259 -3.97 3.39 -10.23
CA PRO A 259 -3.77 2.40 -11.28
C PRO A 259 -4.42 2.83 -12.60
N ASN A 260 -3.81 2.46 -13.72
CA ASN A 260 -4.39 2.64 -15.04
C ASN A 260 -5.17 1.39 -15.47
N LEU A 261 -6.35 1.58 -16.07
CA LEU A 261 -7.20 0.48 -16.53
C LEU A 261 -6.56 -0.31 -17.69
N TRP A 262 -5.75 0.35 -18.52
CA TRP A 262 -5.03 -0.30 -19.63
C TRP A 262 -3.82 -1.13 -19.17
N GLU A 263 -3.37 -0.98 -17.93
CA GLU A 263 -2.35 -1.83 -17.28
C GLU A 263 -2.99 -2.84 -16.32
N ASN A 264 -4.17 -2.51 -15.79
CA ASN A 264 -4.91 -3.26 -14.79
C ASN A 264 -6.37 -3.42 -15.26
N PRO A 265 -6.64 -4.29 -16.25
CA PRO A 265 -7.97 -4.44 -16.83
C PRO A 265 -9.04 -4.94 -15.85
N TRP A 266 -8.65 -5.45 -14.69
CA TRP A 266 -9.56 -5.92 -13.65
C TRP A 266 -9.82 -4.90 -12.54
N CYS A 267 -9.32 -3.67 -12.67
CA CYS A 267 -9.64 -2.59 -11.75
C CYS A 267 -11.14 -2.23 -11.83
N PRO A 268 -11.71 -1.67 -10.75
CA PRO A 268 -13.09 -1.18 -10.75
C PRO A 268 -13.35 -0.22 -11.92
N THR A 269 -14.41 -0.47 -12.67
CA THR A 269 -14.83 0.35 -13.82
C THR A 269 -15.81 1.45 -13.43
N ASN A 270 -16.58 1.23 -12.36
CA ASN A 270 -17.48 2.21 -11.76
C ASN A 270 -17.17 2.44 -10.28
N PRO A 271 -17.50 3.62 -9.74
CA PRO A 271 -17.41 3.89 -8.32
C PRO A 271 -18.10 2.83 -7.46
N GLY A 272 -17.49 2.46 -6.34
CA GLY A 272 -18.06 1.52 -5.38
C GLY A 272 -17.96 0.04 -5.75
N MET A 273 -17.52 -0.31 -6.97
CA MET A 273 -17.31 -1.71 -7.37
C MET A 273 -16.00 -2.28 -6.81
N ALA A 274 -15.99 -3.56 -6.45
CA ALA A 274 -14.75 -4.28 -6.17
C ALA A 274 -13.97 -4.62 -7.44
N GLY A 275 -12.69 -4.97 -7.30
CA GLY A 275 -11.84 -5.35 -8.42
C GLY A 275 -10.47 -5.87 -8.00
N TYR A 276 -9.55 -5.93 -8.95
CA TYR A 276 -8.17 -6.39 -8.76
C TYR A 276 -7.16 -5.46 -9.46
N MET A 277 -5.94 -5.43 -8.94
CA MET A 277 -4.81 -4.77 -9.60
C MET A 277 -3.54 -5.62 -9.48
N PHE A 278 -2.64 -5.50 -10.45
CA PHE A 278 -1.42 -6.29 -10.57
C PHE A 278 -0.22 -5.47 -10.11
N VAL A 279 0.08 -5.55 -8.83
CA VAL A 279 1.08 -4.66 -8.18
C VAL A 279 1.91 -5.45 -7.17
N GLY A 280 3.11 -4.94 -6.87
CA GLY A 280 4.03 -5.56 -5.92
C GLY A 280 5.22 -6.27 -6.56
N LEU A 281 5.79 -5.65 -7.60
CA LEU A 281 7.07 -6.03 -8.19
C LEU A 281 8.20 -5.20 -7.59
N GLY A 282 9.41 -5.77 -7.49
CA GLY A 282 10.60 -5.08 -6.98
C GLY A 282 10.43 -4.66 -5.52
N GLU A 283 10.68 -3.39 -5.22
CA GLU A 283 10.60 -2.82 -3.86
C GLU A 283 9.18 -2.89 -3.26
N GLU A 284 8.14 -2.99 -4.10
CA GLU A 284 6.73 -3.04 -3.66
C GLU A 284 6.29 -4.44 -3.24
N ILE A 285 7.18 -5.45 -3.23
CA ILE A 285 6.83 -6.85 -2.96
C ILE A 285 6.21 -7.08 -1.57
N HIS A 286 6.48 -6.20 -0.60
CA HIS A 286 5.94 -6.31 0.76
C HIS A 286 4.67 -5.46 0.98
N ASN A 287 4.25 -4.68 -0.01
CA ASN A 287 3.06 -3.83 0.12
C ASN A 287 1.79 -4.67 0.10
N PHE A 288 0.77 -4.23 0.85
CA PHE A 288 -0.54 -4.89 0.95
C PHE A 288 -0.55 -6.31 1.50
N VAL A 289 0.57 -6.81 2.05
CA VAL A 289 0.59 -8.07 2.80
C VAL A 289 -0.38 -7.95 3.98
N GLN A 290 -0.30 -6.84 4.72
CA GLN A 290 -1.38 -6.40 5.59
C GLN A 290 -2.37 -5.56 4.78
N PRO A 291 -3.70 -5.71 4.99
CA PRO A 291 -4.67 -4.87 4.32
C PRO A 291 -4.46 -3.39 4.63
N GLU A 292 -4.35 -2.57 3.59
CA GLU A 292 -4.21 -1.11 3.72
C GLU A 292 -5.45 -0.41 3.15
N VAL A 293 -5.74 0.80 3.64
CA VAL A 293 -6.91 1.59 3.19
C VAL A 293 -6.45 2.84 2.46
N HIS A 294 -6.89 3.00 1.22
CA HIS A 294 -6.48 4.10 0.34
C HIS A 294 -7.66 4.67 -0.44
N GLU A 295 -7.61 5.96 -0.79
CA GLU A 295 -8.50 6.50 -1.82
C GLU A 295 -8.06 5.97 -3.19
N LEU A 296 -8.99 5.56 -4.05
CA LEU A 296 -8.71 4.95 -5.34
C LEU A 296 -9.10 5.87 -6.49
N PHE A 297 -8.14 6.24 -7.32
CA PHE A 297 -8.34 6.96 -8.57
C PHE A 297 -7.94 6.07 -9.76
N VAL A 298 -8.88 5.60 -10.57
CA VAL A 298 -8.55 4.73 -11.71
C VAL A 298 -8.39 5.56 -12.98
N GLY A 299 -7.25 5.38 -13.66
CA GLY A 299 -6.95 5.98 -14.96
C GLY A 299 -7.76 5.31 -16.07
N VAL A 300 -8.79 5.99 -16.57
CA VAL A 300 -9.65 5.51 -17.68
C VAL A 300 -9.05 5.85 -19.04
N GLU A 301 -8.21 6.88 -19.10
CA GLU A 301 -7.36 7.24 -20.24
C GLU A 301 -5.98 7.66 -19.70
N LYS A 302 -4.98 7.84 -20.58
CA LYS A 302 -3.59 8.17 -20.18
C LYS A 302 -3.48 9.30 -19.15
N THR A 303 -4.34 10.30 -19.24
CA THR A 303 -4.30 11.51 -18.39
C THR A 303 -5.58 11.75 -17.59
N LYS A 304 -6.58 10.86 -17.68
CA LYS A 304 -7.91 11.03 -17.07
C LYS A 304 -8.17 9.95 -16.03
N TYR A 305 -8.39 10.38 -14.80
CA TYR A 305 -8.57 9.52 -13.63
C TYR A 305 -9.91 9.78 -12.98
N ARG A 306 -10.68 8.73 -12.65
CA ARG A 306 -11.95 8.88 -11.90
C ARG A 306 -11.75 8.45 -10.45
N LEU A 307 -12.35 9.17 -9.52
CA LEU A 307 -12.42 8.74 -8.12
C LEU A 307 -13.41 7.58 -8.03
N MET A 308 -12.93 6.42 -7.59
CA MET A 308 -13.75 5.22 -7.45
C MET A 308 -14.28 5.02 -6.02
N GLY A 309 -13.68 5.68 -5.03
CA GLY A 309 -14.06 5.59 -3.61
C GLY A 309 -12.86 5.28 -2.71
N ARG A 310 -13.13 4.86 -1.49
CA ARG A 310 -12.13 4.43 -0.51
C ARG A 310 -12.09 2.92 -0.43
N TYR A 311 -10.92 2.33 -0.61
CA TYR A 311 -10.75 0.91 -0.81
C TYR A 311 -9.82 0.29 0.21
N ARG A 312 -10.18 -0.91 0.66
CA ARG A 312 -9.25 -1.85 1.30
C ARG A 312 -8.51 -2.59 0.18
N ALA A 313 -7.20 -2.38 0.11
CA ALA A 313 -6.28 -3.09 -0.76
C ALA A 313 -5.60 -4.21 0.02
N HIS A 314 -5.78 -5.46 -0.41
CA HIS A 314 -5.22 -6.63 0.24
C HIS A 314 -4.61 -7.57 -0.78
N ARG A 315 -3.35 -7.96 -0.59
CA ARG A 315 -2.68 -8.94 -1.43
C ARG A 315 -3.39 -10.29 -1.31
N VAL A 316 -3.66 -10.90 -2.46
CA VAL A 316 -4.25 -12.23 -2.58
C VAL A 316 -3.29 -13.15 -3.33
N GLU A 317 -3.70 -14.39 -3.57
CA GLU A 317 -2.91 -15.35 -4.33
C GLU A 317 -2.52 -14.74 -5.68
N PRO A 318 -1.24 -14.83 -6.08
CA PRO A 318 -0.78 -14.43 -7.41
C PRO A 318 -1.60 -15.08 -8.52
N LEU A 319 -1.57 -14.49 -9.72
CA LEU A 319 -2.30 -15.05 -10.85
C LEU A 319 -1.81 -16.45 -11.20
N THR A 320 -2.74 -17.37 -11.45
CA THR A 320 -2.42 -18.67 -12.05
C THR A 320 -1.99 -18.50 -13.52
N ILE A 321 -1.50 -19.56 -14.16
CA ILE A 321 -1.13 -19.52 -15.59
C ILE A 321 -2.37 -19.22 -16.43
N GLU A 322 -3.48 -19.89 -16.12
CA GLU A 322 -4.76 -19.73 -16.81
C GLU A 322 -5.27 -18.31 -16.67
N GLU A 323 -5.26 -17.77 -15.45
CA GLU A 323 -5.63 -16.38 -15.17
C GLU A 323 -4.75 -15.38 -15.92
N TRP A 324 -3.42 -15.60 -15.92
CA TRP A 324 -2.48 -14.76 -16.66
C TRP A 324 -2.79 -14.75 -18.16
N LEU A 325 -3.06 -15.90 -18.76
CA LEU A 325 -3.36 -16.03 -20.19
C LEU A 325 -4.68 -15.35 -20.61
N THR A 326 -5.60 -15.08 -19.68
CA THR A 326 -6.83 -14.30 -19.96
C THR A 326 -6.57 -12.79 -20.13
N LEU A 327 -5.38 -12.31 -19.75
CA LEU A 327 -5.02 -10.91 -19.91
C LEU A 327 -4.70 -10.58 -21.39
N PRO A 328 -5.11 -9.40 -21.89
CA PRO A 328 -4.77 -8.97 -23.25
C PRO A 328 -3.25 -8.99 -23.47
N GLU A 329 -2.81 -9.40 -24.65
CA GLU A 329 -1.38 -9.55 -24.94
C GLU A 329 -0.58 -8.27 -24.69
N LYS A 330 -1.13 -7.11 -25.04
CA LYS A 330 -0.52 -5.80 -24.78
C LYS A 330 -0.29 -5.54 -23.28
N VAL A 331 -1.22 -5.96 -22.42
CA VAL A 331 -1.11 -5.86 -20.97
C VAL A 331 0.00 -6.79 -20.47
N ARG A 332 0.00 -8.05 -20.93
CA ARG A 332 1.04 -9.03 -20.58
C ARG A 332 2.43 -8.56 -20.98
N PHE A 333 2.59 -8.06 -22.21
CA PHE A 333 3.85 -7.53 -22.71
C PHE A 333 4.34 -6.34 -21.86
N LYS A 334 3.46 -5.37 -21.59
CA LYS A 334 3.81 -4.21 -20.75
C LYS A 334 4.21 -4.59 -19.33
N TYR A 335 3.52 -5.58 -18.77
CA TYR A 335 3.81 -6.11 -17.45
C TYR A 335 5.17 -6.84 -17.43
N CYS A 336 5.56 -7.52 -18.51
CA CYS A 336 6.89 -8.12 -18.66
C CYS A 336 7.99 -7.05 -18.71
N GLU A 337 7.81 -5.96 -19.46
CA GLU A 337 8.73 -4.80 -19.44
C GLU A 337 8.89 -4.23 -18.02
N THR A 338 7.78 -4.12 -17.30
CA THR A 338 7.75 -3.60 -15.92
C THR A 338 8.46 -4.55 -14.97
N THR A 339 8.27 -5.86 -15.13
CA THR A 339 8.98 -6.91 -14.38
C THR A 339 10.48 -6.79 -14.61
N GLN A 340 10.93 -6.72 -15.87
CA GLN A 340 12.34 -6.58 -16.21
C GLN A 340 12.97 -5.36 -15.50
N ARG A 341 12.28 -4.21 -15.57
CA ARG A 341 12.75 -2.96 -14.98
C ARG A 341 12.75 -2.96 -13.44
N LYS A 342 11.63 -3.36 -12.82
CA LYS A 342 11.43 -3.28 -11.36
C LYS A 342 12.14 -4.40 -10.60
N ALA A 343 12.15 -5.62 -11.15
CA ALA A 343 12.80 -6.78 -10.52
C ALA A 343 14.29 -6.91 -10.88
N LYS A 344 14.79 -6.07 -11.81
CA LYS A 344 16.16 -6.16 -12.35
C LYS A 344 16.45 -7.55 -12.94
N ASP A 345 15.44 -8.14 -13.58
CA ASP A 345 15.55 -9.47 -14.20
C ASP A 345 16.46 -9.39 -15.43
N SER A 346 17.44 -10.31 -15.51
CA SER A 346 18.44 -10.33 -16.58
C SER A 346 17.91 -10.92 -17.89
N ARG A 347 16.77 -11.60 -17.87
CA ARG A 347 16.13 -12.19 -19.06
C ARG A 347 15.61 -11.10 -20.00
N SER A 348 15.47 -11.43 -21.30
CA SER A 348 14.74 -10.58 -22.24
C SER A 348 13.25 -10.51 -21.90
N VAL A 349 12.52 -9.54 -22.45
CA VAL A 349 11.07 -9.39 -22.23
C VAL A 349 10.31 -10.66 -22.68
N GLU A 350 10.75 -11.26 -23.78
CA GLU A 350 10.21 -12.53 -24.31
C GLU A 350 10.52 -13.70 -23.38
N GLY A 351 11.74 -13.75 -22.82
CA GLY A 351 12.12 -14.75 -21.83
C GLY A 351 11.29 -14.64 -20.55
N ILE A 352 10.99 -13.42 -20.09
CA ILE A 352 10.11 -13.15 -18.94
C ILE A 352 8.67 -13.56 -19.26
N LYS A 353 8.16 -13.22 -20.46
CA LYS A 353 6.82 -13.66 -20.91
C LYS A 353 6.71 -15.18 -20.87
N ALA A 354 7.68 -15.89 -21.44
CA ALA A 354 7.70 -17.35 -21.45
C ALA A 354 7.80 -17.93 -20.02
N ALA A 355 8.50 -17.26 -19.10
CA ALA A 355 8.58 -17.67 -17.70
C ALA A 355 7.23 -17.55 -16.95
N TYR A 356 6.43 -16.50 -17.22
CA TYR A 356 5.05 -16.42 -16.71
C TYR A 356 4.16 -17.52 -17.32
N GLU A 357 4.30 -17.78 -18.61
CA GLU A 357 3.51 -18.81 -19.33
C GLU A 357 3.83 -20.24 -18.88
N ARG A 358 5.10 -20.54 -18.53
CA ARG A 358 5.50 -21.81 -17.90
C ARG A 358 5.20 -21.86 -16.40
N GLY A 359 5.00 -20.70 -15.80
CA GLY A 359 4.70 -20.53 -14.39
C GLY A 359 5.88 -20.52 -13.43
N GLU A 360 7.08 -20.31 -13.95
CA GLU A 360 8.27 -19.94 -13.16
C GLU A 360 8.10 -18.57 -12.49
N LEU A 361 7.37 -17.67 -13.14
CA LEU A 361 6.96 -16.38 -12.58
C LEU A 361 5.44 -16.34 -12.39
N ARG A 362 5.01 -15.58 -11.38
CA ARG A 362 3.60 -15.38 -11.03
C ARG A 362 3.36 -13.89 -10.80
N ALA A 363 2.33 -13.33 -11.42
CA ALA A 363 2.04 -11.91 -11.30
C ALA A 363 1.37 -11.65 -9.95
N PRO A 364 1.96 -10.85 -9.04
CA PRO A 364 1.31 -10.54 -7.78
C PRO A 364 -0.01 -9.81 -7.99
N CYS A 365 -1.01 -10.15 -7.18
CA CYS A 365 -2.37 -9.66 -7.32
C CYS A 365 -2.87 -9.06 -6.01
N VAL A 366 -3.59 -7.94 -6.10
CA VAL A 366 -4.18 -7.25 -4.96
C VAL A 366 -5.68 -7.11 -5.20
N LYS A 367 -6.48 -7.59 -4.25
CA LYS A 367 -7.94 -7.42 -4.22
C LYS A 367 -8.27 -6.02 -3.70
N LEU A 368 -9.14 -5.34 -4.42
CA LEU A 368 -9.69 -4.02 -4.09
C LEU A 368 -11.13 -4.21 -3.64
N THR A 369 -11.42 -3.92 -2.37
CA THR A 369 -12.78 -3.95 -1.81
C THR A 369 -13.20 -2.55 -1.40
N CYS A 370 -14.31 -2.04 -1.95
CA CYS A 370 -14.78 -0.70 -1.59
C CYS A 370 -15.32 -0.72 -0.15
N LEU A 371 -14.94 0.30 0.64
CA LEU A 371 -15.38 0.47 2.02
C LEU A 371 -16.42 1.58 2.14
N ASP A 372 -16.16 2.72 1.51
CA ASP A 372 -17.04 3.88 1.48
C ASP A 372 -16.81 4.70 0.19
N PHE A 373 -17.74 5.60 -0.11
CA PHE A 373 -17.55 6.61 -1.15
C PHE A 373 -17.79 8.01 -0.56
N LYS A 374 -16.71 8.79 -0.42
CA LYS A 374 -16.78 10.16 0.11
C LYS A 374 -17.36 11.12 -0.92
N GLU A 375 -18.68 11.22 -0.99
CA GLU A 375 -19.37 12.11 -1.93
C GLU A 375 -18.94 13.58 -1.79
N ASP A 376 -18.69 14.05 -0.57
CA ASP A 376 -18.23 15.42 -0.32
C ASP A 376 -16.85 15.70 -0.91
N LEU A 377 -15.96 14.71 -0.90
CA LEU A 377 -14.65 14.81 -1.55
C LEU A 377 -14.85 14.93 -3.06
N TYR A 378 -15.69 14.08 -3.63
CA TYR A 378 -16.04 14.12 -5.06
C TYR A 378 -16.62 15.47 -5.47
N LYS A 379 -17.65 15.95 -4.76
CA LYS A 379 -18.32 17.24 -4.99
C LYS A 379 -17.32 18.39 -4.94
N LYS A 380 -16.39 18.40 -3.97
CA LYS A 380 -15.34 19.43 -3.86
C LYS A 380 -14.31 19.37 -4.98
N LEU A 381 -13.84 18.18 -5.36
CA LEU A 381 -12.91 18.02 -6.49
C LEU A 381 -13.58 18.46 -7.80
N LYS A 382 -14.83 18.07 -8.02
CA LYS A 382 -15.64 18.49 -9.18
C LYS A 382 -15.80 20.01 -9.23
N ALA A 383 -16.21 20.64 -8.12
CA ALA A 383 -16.36 22.08 -8.04
C ALA A 383 -15.05 22.83 -8.35
N ARG A 384 -13.92 22.38 -7.79
CA ARG A 384 -12.61 22.96 -8.10
C ARG A 384 -12.20 22.78 -9.57
N LYS A 385 -12.50 21.63 -10.16
CA LYS A 385 -12.25 21.37 -11.59
C LYS A 385 -13.04 22.33 -12.48
N MET A 386 -14.33 22.51 -12.20
CA MET A 386 -15.18 23.42 -12.96
C MET A 386 -14.75 24.89 -12.78
N GLY A 387 -14.36 25.29 -11.57
CA GLY A 387 -13.82 26.63 -11.32
C GLY A 387 -12.50 26.88 -12.06
N HIS A 388 -11.62 25.88 -12.17
CA HIS A 388 -10.34 26.00 -12.86
C HIS A 388 -10.52 26.25 -14.37
N ASN A 389 -11.54 25.64 -14.98
CA ASN A 389 -11.86 25.85 -16.39
C ASN A 389 -12.38 27.28 -16.68
N ASN A 390 -13.04 27.91 -15.70
CA ASN A 390 -13.62 29.25 -15.86
C ASN A 390 -12.60 30.39 -15.68
N ILE A 391 -11.49 30.15 -14.99
CA ILE A 391 -10.47 31.19 -14.73
C ILE A 391 -9.49 31.33 -15.92
N ASN A 392 -9.40 30.33 -16.80
CA ASN A 392 -8.54 30.36 -17.99
C ASN A 392 -9.32 30.21 -19.31
N PRO A 393 -10.27 31.10 -19.67
CA PRO A 393 -10.99 30.96 -20.92
C PRO A 393 -10.18 31.31 -22.18
N SER A 394 -9.03 32.03 -22.09
CA SER A 394 -8.46 32.61 -23.31
C SER A 394 -7.03 33.18 -23.19
N SER A 395 -6.06 32.43 -22.67
CA SER A 395 -4.66 32.67 -23.04
C SER A 395 -4.22 31.66 -24.12
N SER A 396 -5.00 31.56 -25.19
CA SER A 396 -4.48 31.13 -26.48
C SER A 396 -3.34 32.08 -26.84
N GLN A 397 -2.13 31.61 -26.56
CA GLN A 397 -0.92 31.79 -27.35
C GLN A 397 -1.13 32.68 -28.59
N ARG A 398 -0.98 34.00 -28.40
CA ARG A 398 -0.27 34.78 -29.40
C ARG A 398 1.16 34.26 -29.39
N SER A 399 1.45 33.39 -30.35
CA SER A 399 2.79 33.15 -30.86
C SER A 399 3.32 34.48 -31.41
N ILE A 400 3.87 35.32 -30.52
CA ILE A 400 4.81 36.35 -30.93
C ILE A 400 6.16 35.64 -31.00
N LYS A 401 6.48 35.20 -32.22
CA LYS A 401 7.87 35.04 -32.66
C LYS A 401 8.56 36.40 -32.49
N GLN A 402 9.16 36.65 -31.33
CA GLN A 402 10.27 37.58 -31.24
C GLN A 402 11.53 36.75 -31.16
N GLU A 403 12.14 36.56 -32.33
CA GLU A 403 13.55 36.25 -32.45
C GLU A 403 14.33 37.36 -31.74
N LEU A 404 14.92 37.04 -30.60
CA LEU A 404 16.02 37.81 -30.03
C LEU A 404 17.25 36.90 -29.92
N PRO A 405 18.42 37.41 -30.33
CA PRO A 405 19.63 36.61 -30.46
C PRO A 405 20.18 36.24 -29.08
N VAL A 406 20.37 34.94 -28.87
CA VAL A 406 21.05 34.38 -27.70
C VAL A 406 22.53 34.73 -27.79
N THR A 407 22.95 35.78 -27.08
CA THR A 407 24.36 35.97 -26.74
C THR A 407 24.70 35.04 -25.58
N ARG A 408 25.63 34.11 -25.85
CA ARG A 408 26.27 33.23 -24.88
C ARG A 408 27.01 34.07 -23.84
N SER A 409 26.66 33.90 -22.56
CA SER A 409 27.47 34.36 -21.44
C SER A 409 27.58 33.24 -20.40
N SER A 410 28.77 32.68 -20.33
CA SER A 410 29.22 31.67 -19.38
C SER A 410 29.45 32.30 -18.01
N GLN A 411 28.40 32.39 -17.19
CA GLN A 411 28.55 32.76 -15.78
C GLN A 411 28.89 31.54 -14.91
N LYS A 412 30.21 31.41 -14.74
CA LYS A 412 30.93 30.69 -13.70
C LYS A 412 30.34 30.98 -12.31
N ARG A 413 29.55 30.03 -11.79
CA ARG A 413 28.99 30.09 -10.43
C ARG A 413 30.13 29.97 -9.42
N ARG A 414 30.54 31.09 -8.81
CA ARG A 414 31.38 31.12 -7.62
C ARG A 414 30.59 30.51 -6.46
N ARG A 415 31.18 29.48 -5.86
CA ARG A 415 30.79 28.89 -4.58
C ARG A 415 31.05 29.96 -3.51
N ILE A 416 29.99 30.49 -2.91
CA ILE A 416 30.08 31.26 -1.67
C ILE A 416 29.90 30.23 -0.55
N GLU A 417 30.96 30.03 0.21
CA GLU A 417 30.92 29.35 1.51
C GLU A 417 30.29 30.35 2.50
N GLU A 418 29.06 30.07 2.90
CA GLU A 418 28.40 30.78 3.98
C GLU A 418 28.78 30.08 5.29
N ILE A 419 29.65 30.73 6.04
CA ILE A 419 30.00 30.40 7.42
C ILE A 419 28.77 30.73 8.26
N ILE A 420 28.01 29.71 8.65
CA ILE A 420 27.00 29.84 9.69
C ILE A 420 27.69 29.51 11.02
N ASN A 421 27.96 30.56 11.77
CA ASN A 421 28.35 30.49 13.17
C ASN A 421 27.14 30.11 14.03
N VAL A 422 27.46 29.25 14.99
CA VAL A 422 26.70 28.74 16.13
C VAL A 422 25.90 29.82 16.86
N ASP A 423 24.66 29.49 17.23
CA ASP A 423 24.08 29.97 18.50
C ASP A 423 23.22 28.86 19.11
N GLU A 424 23.89 27.99 19.88
CA GLU A 424 23.27 27.07 20.85
C GLU A 424 22.96 27.87 22.11
N SER A 425 21.69 28.29 22.26
CA SER A 425 21.11 28.64 23.56
C SER A 425 20.04 27.59 23.89
N SER A 426 20.41 26.63 24.74
CA SER A 426 19.91 26.50 26.11
C SER A 426 18.45 26.89 26.26
N MET A 427 17.56 25.90 26.30
CA MET A 427 16.34 26.01 27.08
C MET A 427 15.99 24.64 27.64
N ASP A 428 16.53 24.43 28.85
CA ASP A 428 15.94 23.55 29.84
C ASP A 428 14.49 23.96 30.07
N SER A 429 13.58 23.00 30.05
CA SER A 429 12.27 23.13 30.69
C SER A 429 11.78 21.73 31.05
N ASP A 430 12.11 21.37 32.28
CA ASP A 430 11.37 20.44 33.12
C ASP A 430 9.88 20.81 33.13
N SER A 431 9.02 19.80 32.97
CA SER A 431 7.60 19.77 33.38
C SER A 431 7.17 18.30 33.25
N ASP A 432 7.34 17.47 34.28
CA ASP A 432 6.54 17.38 35.49
C ASP A 432 5.08 16.91 35.23
N SER A 433 4.86 15.65 35.60
CA SER A 433 3.71 15.10 36.35
C SER A 433 2.27 15.41 35.94
N SER A 434 1.57 14.37 35.48
CA SER A 434 0.23 13.93 35.96
C SER A 434 -0.06 12.60 35.25
N GLU A 435 -0.01 11.43 35.89
CA GLU A 435 -0.94 10.92 36.90
C GLU A 435 -2.39 11.26 36.59
N TYR A 436 -3.04 10.41 35.78
CA TYR A 436 -4.49 10.30 35.74
C TYR A 436 -4.89 8.86 36.07
N VAL A 437 -5.36 8.72 37.31
CA VAL A 437 -6.18 7.61 37.77
C VAL A 437 -7.60 7.88 37.26
N GLY A 438 -8.20 6.87 36.63
CA GLY A 438 -9.59 6.84 36.19
C GLY A 438 -9.96 5.43 35.76
#